data_AF-A0A3M7AJM6-F1
#
_entry.id   AF-A0A3M7AJM6-F1
#
_cell.length_a   1.000
_cell.length_b   1.000
_cell.length_c   1.000
_cell.angle_alpha   90.00
_cell.angle_beta   90.00
_cell.angle_gamma   90.00
#
_symmetry.space_group_name_H-M   'P 1'
#
loop_
_entity.id
_entity.type
_entity.pdbx_description
1 polymer ?
#
loop_
_entity_poly.entity_id
_entity_poly.type
_entity_poly.pdbx_seq_one_letter_code
_entity_poly.pdbx_strand_id
1 'polypeptide(L)'
;MATESTSGGGSVNQLPPPLLDLLSNSIVLRQTAPYIPIKSLLALSATSRAFREVILTSAEAWRYLDLTNISAAKIDSSPIDVGGVAWRAERMDESLTEDDFYAGPLRGIFGRLYQKGLLKHVQTLVLDGLSVPADLVREIVSEDRFNVKVLSLREAKNLNETKLQQVLRYIVRPTRPDGTPKLKALYFFGARESSKVVVNQQQRLEGSQALGVMATEGAQIGAEWNQRSSTALSDEETKWYFSTGRALKRPQHEWADTLHVCKDLIAFDAVLCRGPRHDITKTESKDFLQPAIATVALGAGGCEICHSCPEEPAVFGKSEESALPILGPPPTHAATVRAAQLPHLRGEDGGYPPLILRCEDCLRGRWCERCNRWWCEDCYAEPLSRLHLRSEMQQVETRQDMQRNGASSLQGTTTGPSLKVYSKLCVEHCLVSEMMAGAGSNGMWG
;
A
#
# COMPACT_ATOMS: atom_id res chain seq x y z
N MET A 1 -28.18 75.52 -11.86
CA MET A 1 -27.82 74.19 -12.39
C MET A 1 -26.55 73.76 -11.68
N ALA A 2 -26.72 73.07 -10.55
CA ALA A 2 -25.61 72.62 -9.71
C ALA A 2 -25.25 71.20 -10.12
N THR A 3 -23.99 71.03 -10.49
CA THR A 3 -23.34 69.80 -10.91
C THR A 3 -23.27 68.79 -9.77
N GLU A 4 -23.61 67.55 -10.09
CA GLU A 4 -23.46 66.36 -9.26
C GLU A 4 -22.02 66.21 -8.75
N SER A 5 -21.86 66.15 -7.42
CA SER A 5 -20.65 65.66 -6.79
C SER A 5 -20.87 64.22 -6.36
N THR A 6 -20.37 63.29 -7.17
CA THR A 6 -20.15 61.88 -6.86
C THR A 6 -19.20 61.76 -5.66
N SER A 7 -19.74 61.59 -4.45
CA SER A 7 -18.95 61.19 -3.29
C SER A 7 -18.72 59.67 -3.37
N GLY A 8 -17.50 59.29 -3.71
CA GLY A 8 -17.06 57.90 -3.79
C GLY A 8 -17.34 57.13 -2.51
N GLY A 9 -18.04 56.00 -2.65
CA GLY A 9 -18.17 54.99 -1.62
C GLY A 9 -16.79 54.39 -1.35
N GLY A 10 -16.14 54.87 -0.29
CA GLY A 10 -14.93 54.24 0.24
C GLY A 10 -15.25 52.79 0.58
N SER A 11 -14.50 51.86 -0.01
CA SER A 11 -14.51 50.45 0.36
C SER A 11 -14.27 50.36 1.86
N VAL A 12 -15.29 49.95 2.60
CA VAL A 12 -15.15 49.59 4.02
C VAL A 12 -14.10 48.48 4.06
N ASN A 13 -12.89 48.80 4.53
CA ASN A 13 -11.83 47.84 4.79
C ASN A 13 -12.34 46.88 5.89
N GLN A 14 -13.11 45.88 5.49
CA GLN A 14 -13.54 44.82 6.39
C GLN A 14 -12.28 44.07 6.80
N LEU A 15 -11.90 44.23 8.07
CA LEU A 15 -10.88 43.39 8.69
C LEU A 15 -11.28 41.93 8.46
N PRO A 16 -10.33 41.05 8.11
CA PRO A 16 -10.61 39.64 7.95
C PRO A 16 -11.20 39.09 9.27
N PRO A 17 -12.10 38.09 9.18
CA PRO A 17 -12.73 37.52 10.36
C PRO A 17 -11.65 37.04 11.35
N PRO A 18 -11.84 37.23 12.65
CA PRO A 18 -10.87 36.81 13.64
C PRO A 18 -10.71 35.29 13.58
N LEU A 19 -9.49 34.81 13.85
CA LEU A 19 -9.15 33.39 13.78
C LEU A 19 -10.10 32.50 14.61
N LEU A 20 -10.58 33.03 15.74
CA LEU A 20 -11.54 32.34 16.60
C LEU A 20 -12.86 32.06 15.88
N ASP A 21 -13.41 33.02 15.15
CA ASP A 21 -14.66 32.85 14.41
C ASP A 21 -14.49 31.81 13.29
N LEU A 22 -13.32 31.84 12.64
CA LEU A 22 -12.98 30.90 11.57
C LEU A 22 -12.85 29.46 12.10
N LEU A 23 -12.15 29.25 13.22
CA LEU A 23 -11.97 27.92 13.81
C LEU A 23 -13.21 27.42 14.59
N SER A 24 -14.10 28.31 14.99
CA SER A 24 -15.39 27.93 15.60
C SER A 24 -16.33 27.29 14.56
N ASN A 25 -16.09 27.52 13.27
CA ASN A 25 -16.79 26.82 12.20
C ASN A 25 -16.26 25.38 12.08
N SER A 26 -17.12 24.39 12.38
CA SER A 26 -16.74 22.96 12.36
C SER A 26 -16.28 22.46 10.99
N ILE A 27 -16.79 23.01 9.89
CA ILE A 27 -16.38 22.65 8.53
C ILE A 27 -14.96 23.16 8.28
N VAL A 28 -14.69 24.42 8.62
CA VAL A 28 -13.35 24.99 8.44
C VAL A 28 -12.35 24.27 9.33
N LEU A 29 -12.68 24.06 10.60
CA LEU A 29 -11.82 23.32 11.53
C LEU A 29 -11.53 21.90 11.02
N ARG A 30 -12.53 21.17 10.52
CA ARG A 30 -12.34 19.84 9.91
C ARG A 30 -11.34 19.87 8.76
N GLN A 31 -11.44 20.88 7.89
CA GLN A 31 -10.59 21.00 6.70
C GLN A 31 -9.18 21.51 7.02
N THR A 32 -9.00 22.28 8.10
CA THR A 32 -7.69 22.85 8.45
C THR A 32 -6.92 22.03 9.48
N ALA A 33 -7.61 21.38 10.43
CA ALA A 33 -6.96 20.72 11.57
C ALA A 33 -5.92 19.66 11.19
N PRO A 34 -6.14 18.78 10.18
CA PRO A 34 -5.14 17.78 9.78
C PRO A 34 -3.81 18.37 9.31
N TYR A 35 -3.80 19.63 8.87
CA TYR A 35 -2.60 20.33 8.40
C TYR A 35 -1.91 21.15 9.50
N ILE A 36 -2.53 21.26 10.68
CA ILE A 36 -1.95 21.96 11.83
C ILE A 36 -1.21 20.94 12.69
N PRO A 37 0.09 21.12 12.97
CA PRO A 37 0.82 20.23 13.86
C PRO A 37 0.13 20.12 15.22
N ILE A 38 0.08 18.91 15.77
CA ILE A 38 -0.57 18.64 17.07
C ILE A 38 -0.03 19.54 18.19
N LYS A 39 1.28 19.83 18.17
CA LYS A 39 1.90 20.77 19.12
C LYS A 39 1.29 22.17 19.00
N SER A 40 1.02 22.63 17.79
CA SER A 40 0.42 23.94 17.51
C SER A 40 -1.06 23.99 17.92
N LEU A 41 -1.83 22.92 17.69
CA LEU A 41 -3.21 22.82 18.19
C LEU A 41 -3.25 22.90 19.73
N LEU A 42 -2.36 22.17 20.40
CA LEU A 42 -2.25 22.22 21.86
C LEU A 42 -1.79 23.60 22.36
N ALA A 43 -0.82 24.22 21.70
CA ALA A 43 -0.38 25.58 22.05
C ALA A 43 -1.51 26.60 21.86
N LEU A 44 -2.26 26.51 20.76
CA LEU A 44 -3.41 27.37 20.49
C LEU A 44 -4.48 27.21 21.58
N SER A 45 -4.76 25.98 22.01
CA SER A 45 -5.67 25.70 23.13
C SER A 45 -5.21 26.27 24.48
N ALA A 46 -3.92 26.60 24.61
CA ALA A 46 -3.35 27.20 25.82
C ALA A 46 -3.38 28.74 25.81
N THR A 47 -3.69 29.37 24.67
CA THR A 47 -3.69 30.84 24.54
C THR A 47 -4.92 31.52 25.14
N SER A 48 -6.11 30.93 25.01
CA SER A 48 -7.37 31.51 25.51
C SER A 48 -8.39 30.43 25.87
N ARG A 49 -9.36 30.77 26.73
CA ARG A 49 -10.44 29.85 27.10
C ARG A 49 -11.33 29.49 25.90
N ALA A 50 -11.57 30.44 25.00
CA ALA A 50 -12.38 30.21 23.81
C ALA A 50 -11.69 29.24 22.83
N PHE A 51 -10.39 29.42 22.57
CA PHE A 51 -9.63 28.44 21.76
C PHE A 51 -9.54 27.08 22.45
N ARG A 52 -9.40 27.06 23.78
CA ARG A 52 -9.39 25.82 24.55
C ARG A 52 -10.67 25.02 24.36
N GLU A 53 -11.82 25.68 24.44
CA GLU A 53 -13.14 25.06 24.26
C GLU A 53 -13.31 24.54 22.82
N VAL A 54 -13.06 25.39 21.82
CA VAL A 54 -13.17 25.00 20.41
C VAL A 54 -12.27 23.79 20.08
N ILE A 55 -11.03 23.77 20.56
CA ILE A 55 -10.06 22.74 20.19
C ILE A 55 -10.24 21.46 21.01
N LEU A 56 -10.44 21.53 22.33
CA LEU A 56 -10.48 20.34 23.18
C LEU A 56 -11.85 19.66 23.22
N THR A 57 -12.91 20.34 22.81
CA THR A 57 -14.27 19.81 22.85
C THR A 57 -14.79 19.40 21.46
N SER A 58 -14.24 19.97 20.39
CA SER A 58 -14.62 19.62 19.02
C SER A 58 -13.99 18.30 18.58
N ALA A 59 -14.83 17.40 18.04
CA ALA A 59 -14.36 16.18 17.40
C ALA A 59 -13.52 16.46 16.14
N GLU A 60 -13.77 17.57 15.46
CA GLU A 60 -13.18 17.89 14.17
C GLU A 60 -11.69 18.23 14.27
N ALA A 61 -11.24 18.75 15.43
CA ALA A 61 -9.84 19.09 15.64
C ALA A 61 -8.93 17.85 15.82
N TRP A 62 -9.49 16.69 16.16
CA TRP A 62 -8.75 15.50 16.57
C TRP A 62 -9.09 14.24 15.76
N ARG A 63 -9.90 14.39 14.70
CA ARG A 63 -10.38 13.26 13.89
C ARG A 63 -9.24 12.49 13.22
N TYR A 64 -8.18 13.20 12.83
CA TYR A 64 -6.98 12.67 12.22
C TYR A 64 -5.80 12.86 13.17
N LEU A 65 -5.13 11.76 13.54
CA LEU A 65 -3.97 11.78 14.44
C LEU A 65 -2.81 11.03 13.80
N ASP A 66 -1.77 11.78 13.45
CA ASP A 66 -0.51 11.23 12.95
C ASP A 66 0.59 11.39 14.01
N LEU A 67 1.15 10.25 14.45
CA LEU A 67 2.19 10.20 15.46
C LEU A 67 3.59 9.96 14.87
N THR A 68 3.73 9.72 13.57
CA THR A 68 5.00 9.33 12.92
C THR A 68 6.11 10.36 13.15
N ASN A 69 5.77 11.65 13.20
CA ASN A 69 6.73 12.74 13.39
C ASN A 69 6.85 13.24 14.86
N ILE A 70 6.24 12.53 15.81
CA ILE A 70 6.28 12.92 17.22
C ILE A 70 7.49 12.29 17.90
N SER A 71 8.43 13.11 18.37
CA SER A 71 9.62 12.64 19.08
C SER A 71 9.29 11.77 20.29
N ALA A 72 8.29 12.16 21.09
CA ALA A 72 7.83 11.41 22.25
C ALA A 72 7.15 10.06 21.92
N ALA A 73 6.90 9.76 20.63
CA ALA A 73 6.36 8.48 20.17
C ALA A 73 7.46 7.53 19.66
N LYS A 74 8.70 8.02 19.53
CA LYS A 74 9.85 7.26 19.02
C LYS A 74 10.65 6.69 20.18
N ILE A 75 11.14 5.48 19.99
CA ILE A 75 12.11 4.83 20.87
C ILE A 75 13.47 4.98 20.18
N ASP A 76 14.42 5.65 20.83
CA ASP A 76 15.80 5.72 20.35
C ASP A 76 16.45 4.35 20.51
N SER A 77 16.52 3.61 19.42
CA SER A 77 17.14 2.28 19.35
C SER A 77 18.64 2.36 19.08
N SER A 78 19.33 3.44 19.45
CA SER A 78 20.80 3.42 19.43
C SER A 78 21.26 2.22 20.28
N PRO A 79 22.24 1.42 19.84
CA PRO A 79 22.76 0.33 20.66
C PRO A 79 23.32 0.93 21.94
N ILE A 80 22.53 0.90 23.01
CA ILE A 80 22.96 1.29 24.33
C ILE A 80 23.84 0.14 24.83
N ASP A 81 25.11 0.25 24.46
CA ASP A 81 26.29 -0.41 25.02
C ASP A 81 26.34 -1.94 24.96
N VAL A 82 27.53 -2.44 24.60
CA VAL A 82 27.92 -3.85 24.59
C VAL A 82 28.07 -4.29 26.04
N GLY A 83 26.95 -4.47 26.75
CA GLY A 83 27.00 -4.82 28.18
C GLY A 83 25.69 -4.77 28.96
N GLY A 84 24.57 -4.33 28.37
CA GLY A 84 23.25 -4.39 29.03
C GLY A 84 23.16 -3.62 30.36
N VAL A 85 24.06 -2.66 30.61
CA VAL A 85 24.14 -1.93 31.89
C VAL A 85 23.12 -0.80 31.94
N ALA A 86 22.91 -0.07 30.83
CA ALA A 86 21.86 0.95 30.78
C ALA A 86 20.45 0.38 30.52
N TRP A 87 20.33 -0.89 30.10
CA TRP A 87 19.09 -1.68 30.16
C TRP A 87 18.52 -1.76 31.58
N ARG A 88 19.37 -1.74 32.63
CA ARG A 88 18.95 -1.74 34.04
C ARG A 88 18.79 -0.36 34.67
N ALA A 89 19.36 0.69 34.07
CA ALA A 89 19.40 2.00 34.70
C ALA A 89 18.11 2.83 34.49
N GLU A 90 17.34 2.57 33.43
CA GLU A 90 16.19 3.42 33.05
C GLU A 90 14.81 2.84 33.43
N ARG A 91 14.75 2.04 34.51
CA ARG A 91 13.52 1.47 35.13
C ARG A 91 12.97 0.19 34.51
N MET A 92 13.76 -0.89 34.47
CA MET A 92 13.16 -2.22 34.39
C MET A 92 12.76 -2.68 35.80
N ASP A 93 11.47 -2.60 36.09
CA ASP A 93 10.82 -3.55 37.00
C ASP A 93 10.99 -4.94 36.35
N GLU A 94 11.45 -5.95 37.09
CA GLU A 94 11.67 -7.32 36.58
C GLU A 94 10.37 -7.97 36.06
N SER A 95 9.22 -7.34 36.28
CA SER A 95 7.91 -7.75 35.76
C SER A 95 7.48 -7.14 34.41
N LEU A 96 8.20 -6.16 33.87
CA LEU A 96 7.84 -5.49 32.60
C LEU A 96 8.17 -6.37 31.38
N THR A 97 7.16 -6.66 30.56
CA THR A 97 7.38 -7.39 29.30
C THR A 97 8.00 -6.49 28.23
N GLU A 98 8.68 -7.09 27.24
CA GLU A 98 9.24 -6.37 26.09
C GLU A 98 8.15 -5.62 25.29
N ASP A 99 6.98 -6.25 25.13
CA ASP A 99 5.80 -5.63 24.50
C ASP A 99 5.34 -4.39 25.30
N ASP A 100 5.45 -4.38 26.64
CA ASP A 100 5.12 -3.22 27.47
C ASP A 100 6.10 -2.08 27.34
N PHE A 101 7.39 -2.40 27.26
CA PHE A 101 8.45 -1.41 27.02
C PHE A 101 8.24 -0.72 25.67
N TYR A 102 8.08 -1.50 24.59
CA TYR A 102 7.94 -0.99 23.23
C TYR A 102 6.63 -0.23 22.98
N ALA A 103 5.57 -0.55 23.71
CA ALA A 103 4.30 0.17 23.66
C ALA A 103 4.28 1.41 24.58
N GLY A 104 5.21 1.52 25.54
CA GLY A 104 5.24 2.55 26.59
C GLY A 104 5.05 3.99 26.09
N PRO A 105 5.83 4.48 25.11
CA PRO A 105 5.68 5.84 24.60
C PRO A 105 4.29 6.13 24.02
N LEU A 106 3.75 5.20 23.23
CA LEU A 106 2.42 5.32 22.62
C LEU A 106 1.31 5.24 23.67
N ARG A 107 1.38 4.29 24.62
CA ARG A 107 0.45 4.20 25.75
C ARG A 107 0.46 5.46 26.59
N GLY A 108 1.62 6.07 26.83
CA GLY A 108 1.75 7.35 27.51
C GLY A 108 1.06 8.51 26.77
N ILE A 109 1.18 8.56 25.44
CA ILE A 109 0.46 9.53 24.60
C ILE A 109 -1.06 9.29 24.68
N PHE A 110 -1.51 8.05 24.46
CA PHE A 110 -2.93 7.71 24.51
C PHE A 110 -3.54 7.96 25.88
N GLY A 111 -2.82 7.68 26.97
CA GLY A 111 -3.24 7.99 28.34
C GLY A 111 -3.51 9.49 28.55
N ARG A 112 -2.60 10.35 28.08
CA ARG A 112 -2.79 11.81 28.15
C ARG A 112 -3.95 12.30 27.28
N LEU A 113 -4.12 11.75 26.07
CA LEU A 113 -5.24 12.08 25.19
C LEU A 113 -6.57 11.62 25.78
N TYR A 114 -6.59 10.46 26.42
CA TYR A 114 -7.75 9.90 27.10
C TYR A 114 -8.17 10.75 28.29
N GLN A 115 -7.22 11.16 29.15
CA GLN A 115 -7.48 12.05 30.30
C GLN A 115 -8.07 13.41 29.87
N LYS A 116 -7.72 13.88 28.66
CA LYS A 116 -8.28 15.10 28.08
C LYS A 116 -9.59 14.88 27.31
N GLY A 117 -10.10 13.66 27.24
CA GLY A 117 -11.30 13.30 26.48
C GLY A 117 -11.14 13.37 24.96
N LEU A 118 -9.91 13.41 24.45
CA LEU A 118 -9.62 13.59 23.02
C LEU A 118 -9.60 12.27 22.25
N LEU A 119 -9.20 11.18 22.90
CA LEU A 119 -8.94 9.89 22.24
C LEU A 119 -10.18 9.32 21.53
N LYS A 120 -11.38 9.57 22.09
CA LYS A 120 -12.68 9.16 21.52
C LYS A 120 -13.02 9.84 20.18
N HIS A 121 -12.36 10.96 19.87
CA HIS A 121 -12.59 11.72 18.64
C HIS A 121 -11.70 11.23 17.48
N VAL A 122 -10.63 10.49 17.77
CA VAL A 122 -9.68 9.99 16.77
C VAL A 122 -10.33 8.88 15.94
N GLN A 123 -10.42 9.10 14.62
CA GLN A 123 -10.97 8.12 13.67
C GLN A 123 -9.94 7.59 12.69
N THR A 124 -8.97 8.43 12.29
CA THR A 124 -7.81 8.02 11.50
C THR A 124 -6.57 8.13 12.38
N LEU A 125 -5.85 7.02 12.56
CA LEU A 125 -4.65 6.93 13.38
C LEU A 125 -3.48 6.43 12.53
N VAL A 126 -2.41 7.22 12.43
CA VAL A 126 -1.20 6.87 11.68
C VAL A 126 -0.04 6.61 12.64
N LEU A 127 0.48 5.38 12.60
CA LEU A 127 1.59 4.90 13.44
C LEU A 127 2.76 4.38 12.58
N ASP A 128 2.85 4.81 11.33
CA ASP A 128 3.81 4.30 10.37
C ASP A 128 5.25 4.48 10.87
N GLY A 129 6.07 3.44 10.75
CA GLY A 129 7.47 3.45 11.18
C GLY A 129 7.71 3.47 12.70
N LEU A 130 6.66 3.50 13.53
CA LEU A 130 6.77 3.51 14.99
C LEU A 130 6.86 2.08 15.55
N SER A 131 7.28 1.96 16.81
CA SER A 131 7.25 0.70 17.55
C SER A 131 5.82 0.41 18.00
N VAL A 132 5.18 -0.60 17.43
CA VAL A 132 3.77 -0.94 17.69
C VAL A 132 3.62 -2.45 17.92
N PRO A 133 3.73 -2.91 19.17
CA PRO A 133 3.45 -4.30 19.51
C PRO A 133 2.01 -4.70 19.21
N ALA A 134 1.78 -5.99 18.91
CA ALA A 134 0.45 -6.49 18.55
C ALA A 134 -0.59 -6.32 19.68
N ASP A 135 -0.16 -6.36 20.95
CA ASP A 135 -1.03 -6.09 22.09
C ASP A 135 -1.52 -4.64 22.15
N LEU A 136 -0.70 -3.68 21.72
CA LEU A 136 -1.14 -2.30 21.58
C LEU A 136 -2.18 -2.17 20.47
N VAL A 137 -2.02 -2.90 19.35
CA VAL A 137 -3.05 -2.93 18.30
C VAL A 137 -4.35 -3.52 18.84
N ARG A 138 -4.28 -4.60 19.61
CA ARG A 138 -5.44 -5.22 20.29
C ARG A 138 -6.18 -4.21 21.17
N GLU A 139 -5.48 -3.40 21.95
CA GLU A 139 -6.07 -2.32 22.75
C GLU A 139 -6.79 -1.30 21.85
N ILE A 140 -6.12 -0.81 20.79
CA ILE A 140 -6.65 0.20 19.87
C ILE A 140 -7.96 -0.25 19.21
N VAL A 141 -8.06 -1.51 18.80
CA VAL A 141 -9.22 -2.03 18.05
C VAL A 141 -10.34 -2.57 18.93
N SER A 142 -10.05 -2.92 20.18
CA SER A 142 -11.01 -3.62 21.07
C SER A 142 -11.56 -2.74 22.19
N GLU A 143 -10.79 -1.76 22.68
CA GLU A 143 -11.22 -0.95 23.83
C GLU A 143 -12.13 0.22 23.43
N ASP A 144 -13.07 0.56 24.31
CA ASP A 144 -14.06 1.60 24.01
C ASP A 144 -13.54 3.03 24.04
N ARG A 145 -12.39 3.26 24.67
CA ARG A 145 -11.73 4.57 24.66
C ARG A 145 -11.23 4.98 23.27
N PHE A 146 -11.09 4.04 22.35
CA PHE A 146 -10.72 4.27 20.96
C PHE A 146 -11.95 4.25 20.04
N ASN A 147 -11.90 5.09 19.00
CA ASN A 147 -12.91 5.17 17.95
C ASN A 147 -12.27 5.09 16.54
N VAL A 148 -11.15 4.38 16.46
CA VAL A 148 -10.34 4.30 15.25
C VAL A 148 -11.06 3.46 14.19
N LYS A 149 -11.31 4.07 13.04
CA LYS A 149 -11.90 3.46 11.85
C LYS A 149 -10.86 3.16 10.77
N VAL A 150 -9.82 3.99 10.69
CA VAL A 150 -8.71 3.86 9.76
C VAL A 150 -7.42 3.81 10.58
N LEU A 151 -6.67 2.72 10.47
CA LEU A 151 -5.40 2.54 11.15
C LEU A 151 -4.29 2.34 10.11
N SER A 152 -3.15 3.01 10.30
CA SER A 152 -1.97 2.80 9.47
C SER A 152 -0.81 2.29 10.31
N LEU A 153 -0.29 1.12 9.93
CA LEU A 153 0.81 0.38 10.58
C LEU A 153 1.94 0.08 9.58
N ARG A 154 2.07 0.88 8.51
CA ARG A 154 3.05 0.62 7.45
C ARG A 154 4.46 0.75 8.02
N GLU A 155 5.28 -0.28 7.77
CA GLU A 155 6.64 -0.39 8.31
C GLU A 155 6.73 -0.24 9.84
N ALA A 156 5.67 -0.62 10.57
CA ALA A 156 5.71 -0.63 12.04
C ALA A 156 6.79 -1.60 12.55
N LYS A 157 7.51 -1.17 13.58
CA LYS A 157 8.58 -1.93 14.24
C LYS A 157 8.02 -2.73 15.42
N ASN A 158 8.67 -3.83 15.78
CA ASN A 158 8.29 -4.70 16.91
C ASN A 158 6.84 -5.23 16.83
N LEU A 159 6.26 -5.25 15.63
CA LEU A 159 4.93 -5.77 15.38
C LEU A 159 5.03 -7.26 15.02
N ASN A 160 4.50 -8.11 15.89
CA ASN A 160 4.37 -9.55 15.59
C ASN A 160 3.17 -9.78 14.66
N GLU A 161 3.46 -10.10 13.39
CA GLU A 161 2.43 -10.31 12.36
C GLU A 161 1.47 -11.45 12.69
N THR A 162 1.95 -12.57 13.22
CA THR A 162 1.11 -13.72 13.59
C THR A 162 0.12 -13.35 14.70
N LYS A 163 0.58 -12.63 15.74
CA LYS A 163 -0.30 -12.09 16.78
C LYS A 163 -1.30 -11.09 16.19
N LEU A 164 -0.87 -10.22 15.27
CA LEU A 164 -1.78 -9.27 14.61
C LEU A 164 -2.88 -9.99 13.82
N GLN A 165 -2.54 -11.01 13.04
CA GLN A 165 -3.53 -11.82 12.33
C GLN A 165 -4.54 -12.46 13.29
N GLN A 166 -4.09 -12.96 14.45
CA GLN A 166 -4.99 -13.50 15.49
C GLN A 166 -5.92 -12.43 16.04
N VAL A 167 -5.41 -11.22 16.32
CA VAL A 167 -6.23 -10.07 16.77
C VAL A 167 -7.30 -9.74 15.73
N LEU A 168 -6.92 -9.65 14.45
CA LEU A 168 -7.84 -9.35 13.36
C LEU A 168 -8.93 -10.42 13.23
N ARG A 169 -8.56 -11.71 13.18
CA ARG A 169 -9.51 -12.84 13.15
C ARG A 169 -10.45 -12.84 14.36
N TYR A 170 -9.96 -12.46 15.54
CA TYR A 170 -10.78 -12.39 16.75
C TYR A 170 -11.83 -11.28 16.69
N ILE A 171 -11.48 -10.07 16.20
CA ILE A 171 -12.42 -8.94 16.16
C ILE A 171 -13.49 -9.07 15.06
N VAL A 172 -13.22 -9.86 14.02
CA VAL A 172 -14.18 -10.12 12.94
C VAL A 172 -15.01 -11.39 13.13
N ARG A 173 -14.85 -12.12 14.24
CA ARG A 173 -15.57 -13.39 14.49
C ARG A 173 -17.09 -13.24 14.33
N PRO A 174 -17.83 -14.30 13.93
CA PRO A 174 -19.28 -14.23 13.74
C PRO A 174 -20.07 -13.88 15.00
N THR A 175 -19.55 -14.21 16.19
CA THR A 175 -20.19 -13.95 17.49
C THR A 175 -19.89 -12.56 18.06
N ARG A 176 -19.38 -11.65 17.23
CA ARG A 176 -19.05 -10.28 17.65
C ARG A 176 -20.33 -9.45 17.87
N PRO A 177 -20.31 -8.45 18.78
CA PRO A 177 -21.43 -7.52 18.92
C PRO A 177 -21.70 -6.72 17.65
N ASP A 178 -22.96 -6.35 17.45
CA ASP A 178 -23.36 -5.48 16.33
C ASP A 178 -22.60 -4.15 16.37
N GLY A 179 -22.22 -3.66 15.18
CA GLY A 179 -21.40 -2.45 15.05
C GLY A 179 -19.90 -2.64 15.34
N THR A 180 -19.45 -3.85 15.68
CA THR A 180 -18.01 -4.20 15.76
C THR A 180 -17.55 -5.01 14.55
N PRO A 181 -16.27 -4.93 14.13
CA PRO A 181 -15.25 -4.00 14.63
C PRO A 181 -15.50 -2.54 14.21
N LYS A 182 -15.02 -1.59 15.04
CA LYS A 182 -14.99 -0.15 14.70
C LYS A 182 -14.00 0.13 13.57
N LEU A 183 -12.88 -0.60 13.56
CA LEU A 183 -11.89 -0.59 12.50
C LEU A 183 -12.53 -1.05 11.18
N LYS A 184 -12.37 -0.25 10.13
CA LYS A 184 -12.88 -0.51 8.77
C LYS A 184 -11.78 -0.53 7.71
N ALA A 185 -10.64 0.10 7.95
CA ALA A 185 -9.51 0.08 7.03
C ALA A 185 -8.17 -0.04 7.77
N LEU A 186 -7.29 -0.90 7.27
CA LEU A 186 -5.94 -1.11 7.78
C LEU A 186 -4.90 -0.97 6.66
N TYR A 187 -4.03 0.02 6.78
CA TYR A 187 -2.84 0.14 5.93
C TYR A 187 -1.68 -0.65 6.56
N PHE A 188 -1.13 -1.61 5.82
CA PHE A 188 -0.12 -2.54 6.33
C PHE A 188 0.91 -2.97 5.26
N PHE A 189 0.46 -3.30 4.04
CA PHE A 189 1.30 -3.89 2.99
C PHE A 189 2.12 -2.87 2.19
N GLY A 190 1.68 -1.61 2.16
CA GLY A 190 2.32 -0.52 1.43
C GLY A 190 3.56 0.03 2.13
N ALA A 191 4.36 0.79 1.38
CA ALA A 191 5.49 1.52 1.96
C ALA A 191 4.98 2.66 2.84
N ARG A 192 5.74 3.04 3.87
CA ARG A 192 5.43 4.26 4.62
C ARG A 192 5.58 5.47 3.70
N GLU A 193 4.81 6.50 3.93
CA GLU A 193 4.97 7.74 3.15
C GLU A 193 6.39 8.30 3.36
N SER A 194 7.17 8.36 2.29
CA SER A 194 8.41 9.13 2.29
C SER A 194 7.99 10.60 2.29
N SER A 195 8.45 11.37 3.28
CA SER A 195 8.19 12.80 3.34
C SER A 195 8.54 13.42 1.98
N LYS A 196 7.52 13.78 1.19
CA LYS A 196 7.63 14.37 -0.16
C LYS A 196 8.39 15.72 -0.20
N VAL A 197 9.00 16.13 0.93
CA VAL A 197 9.51 17.47 1.20
C VAL A 197 11.03 17.62 0.99
N VAL A 198 11.83 16.54 0.89
CA VAL A 198 13.31 16.70 0.81
C VAL A 198 13.94 16.26 -0.53
N VAL A 199 13.27 15.41 -1.31
CA VAL A 199 13.88 14.85 -2.54
C VAL A 199 14.14 15.91 -3.62
N ASN A 200 13.32 16.97 -3.69
CA ASN A 200 13.49 18.03 -4.69
C ASN A 200 14.64 19.03 -4.41
N GLN A 201 15.23 19.04 -3.21
CA GLN A 201 16.37 19.91 -2.90
C GLN A 201 17.72 19.18 -2.96
N GLN A 202 17.77 17.89 -2.61
CA GLN A 202 19.02 17.12 -2.66
C GLN A 202 19.40 16.66 -4.07
N GLN A 203 18.42 16.43 -4.96
CA GLN A 203 18.69 16.05 -6.35
C GLN A 203 19.25 17.18 -7.25
N ARG A 204 19.31 18.43 -6.78
CA ARG A 204 19.99 19.52 -7.52
C ARG A 204 21.46 19.74 -7.13
N LEU A 205 21.96 19.06 -6.10
CA LEU A 205 23.33 19.28 -5.58
C LEU A 205 24.27 18.08 -5.79
N GLU A 206 23.76 16.92 -6.20
CA GLU A 206 24.60 15.74 -6.55
C GLU A 206 24.84 15.64 -8.07
N GLY A 207 25.25 16.76 -8.67
CA GLY A 207 25.92 16.76 -9.97
C GLY A 207 27.42 16.65 -9.77
N SER A 208 27.94 15.46 -9.43
CA SER A 208 29.40 15.24 -9.48
C SER A 208 29.76 13.79 -9.84
N GLN A 209 30.17 13.65 -11.10
CA GLN A 209 31.23 12.77 -11.60
C GLN A 209 31.33 11.34 -11.03
N ALA A 210 30.75 10.38 -11.74
CA ALA A 210 31.21 8.99 -11.73
C ALA A 210 31.65 8.59 -13.15
N LEU A 211 32.94 8.79 -13.43
CA LEU A 211 33.67 8.12 -14.52
C LEU A 211 33.79 6.64 -14.15
N GLY A 212 32.98 5.78 -14.77
CA GLY A 212 33.12 4.33 -14.61
C GLY A 212 31.94 3.52 -15.14
N VAL A 213 32.15 2.86 -16.28
CA VAL A 213 31.40 1.69 -16.81
C VAL A 213 29.88 1.88 -16.96
N MET A 214 29.44 2.81 -17.81
CA MET A 214 28.04 2.95 -18.24
C MET A 214 27.87 2.77 -19.76
N ALA A 215 28.57 1.79 -20.35
CA ALA A 215 28.58 1.56 -21.80
C ALA A 215 27.83 0.29 -22.25
N THR A 216 27.01 -0.32 -21.38
CA THR A 216 26.16 -1.46 -21.76
C THR A 216 24.67 -1.11 -21.55
N GLU A 217 23.84 -1.39 -22.55
CA GLU A 217 22.38 -1.17 -22.49
C GLU A 217 21.75 -1.80 -21.24
N GLY A 218 22.24 -2.95 -20.78
CA GLY A 218 21.77 -3.60 -19.55
C GLY A 218 22.00 -2.79 -18.27
N ALA A 219 23.09 -2.02 -18.17
CA ALA A 219 23.38 -1.17 -17.01
C ALA A 219 22.53 0.11 -17.01
N GLN A 220 22.24 0.65 -18.20
CA GLN A 220 21.34 1.80 -18.35
C GLN A 220 19.88 1.42 -18.06
N ILE A 221 19.44 0.23 -18.47
CA ILE A 221 18.10 -0.31 -18.13
C ILE A 221 17.98 -0.54 -16.62
N GLY A 222 19.03 -1.04 -15.95
CA GLY A 222 19.03 -1.20 -14.49
C GLY A 222 18.91 0.13 -13.73
N ALA A 223 19.59 1.18 -14.20
CA ALA A 223 19.51 2.52 -13.62
C ALA A 223 18.14 3.18 -13.87
N GLU A 224 17.58 3.02 -15.07
CA GLU A 224 16.25 3.55 -15.43
C GLU A 224 15.12 2.78 -14.72
N TRP A 225 15.27 1.46 -14.55
CA TRP A 225 14.38 0.62 -13.73
C TRP A 225 14.42 1.03 -12.25
N ASN A 226 15.61 1.31 -11.71
CA ASN A 226 15.77 1.79 -10.32
C ASN A 226 15.16 3.19 -10.12
N GLN A 227 15.24 4.08 -11.12
CA GLN A 227 14.59 5.39 -11.08
C GLN A 227 13.06 5.32 -11.22
N ARG A 228 12.54 4.52 -12.16
CA ARG A 228 11.08 4.32 -12.33
C ARG A 228 10.46 3.57 -11.15
N SER A 229 11.17 2.59 -10.59
CA SER A 229 10.70 1.89 -9.38
C SER A 229 10.74 2.80 -8.16
N SER A 230 11.80 3.58 -7.92
CA SER A 230 11.83 4.52 -6.76
C SER A 230 10.77 5.62 -6.83
N THR A 231 10.39 6.08 -8.03
CA THR A 231 9.30 7.06 -8.21
C THR A 231 7.92 6.43 -8.17
N ALA A 232 7.70 5.24 -8.76
CA ALA A 232 6.44 4.50 -8.66
C ALA A 232 6.17 3.91 -7.26
N LEU A 233 7.21 3.64 -6.47
CA LEU A 233 7.10 3.24 -5.06
C LEU A 233 6.63 4.38 -4.15
N SER A 234 6.56 5.62 -4.65
CA SER A 234 6.07 6.76 -3.89
C SER A 234 4.58 7.07 -4.12
N ASP A 235 3.93 6.40 -5.07
CA ASP A 235 2.53 6.60 -5.41
C ASP A 235 1.80 5.24 -5.47
N GLU A 236 1.13 4.88 -4.37
CA GLU A 236 0.38 3.62 -4.24
C GLU A 236 -0.69 3.47 -5.33
N GLU A 237 -1.22 4.57 -5.85
CA GLU A 237 -2.16 4.54 -6.96
C GLU A 237 -1.50 4.08 -8.26
N THR A 238 -0.30 4.59 -8.56
CA THR A 238 0.48 4.17 -9.73
C THR A 238 0.79 2.66 -9.66
N LYS A 239 1.13 2.17 -8.46
CA LYS A 239 1.43 0.75 -8.20
C LYS A 239 0.28 -0.20 -8.55
N TRP A 240 -0.98 0.20 -8.35
CA TRP A 240 -2.14 -0.67 -8.57
C TRP A 240 -2.76 -0.54 -9.96
N TYR A 241 -2.83 0.68 -10.51
CA TYR A 241 -3.57 0.94 -11.76
C TYR A 241 -2.72 0.86 -13.03
N PHE A 242 -1.39 0.88 -12.91
CA PHE A 242 -0.50 0.72 -14.05
C PHE A 242 0.06 -0.71 -14.13
N SER A 243 0.47 -1.10 -15.35
CA SER A 243 1.17 -2.36 -15.60
C SER A 243 2.64 -2.26 -15.17
N THR A 244 2.89 -1.97 -13.88
CA THR A 244 4.24 -1.85 -13.29
C THR A 244 4.80 -3.21 -12.85
N GLY A 245 4.03 -4.28 -13.01
CA GLY A 245 4.41 -5.64 -12.62
C GLY A 245 4.01 -5.95 -11.18
N ARG A 246 4.97 -6.41 -10.36
CA ARG A 246 4.70 -6.77 -8.95
C ARG A 246 4.34 -5.51 -8.14
N ALA A 247 3.08 -5.42 -7.72
CA ALA A 247 2.63 -4.39 -6.79
C ALA A 247 3.17 -4.67 -5.37
N LEU A 248 3.18 -5.94 -4.96
CA LEU A 248 3.68 -6.36 -3.65
C LEU A 248 5.02 -7.11 -3.80
N LYS A 249 6.04 -6.68 -3.05
CA LYS A 249 7.41 -7.21 -3.17
C LYS A 249 7.57 -8.64 -2.66
N ARG A 250 6.67 -9.14 -1.79
CA ARG A 250 6.74 -10.49 -1.22
C ARG A 250 5.36 -11.15 -1.18
N PRO A 251 5.24 -12.42 -1.60
CA PRO A 251 3.99 -13.16 -1.42
C PRO A 251 3.79 -13.46 0.07
N GLN A 252 2.81 -12.80 0.69
CA GLN A 252 2.45 -13.01 2.09
C GLN A 252 1.33 -14.07 2.18
N HIS A 253 1.67 -15.33 1.90
CA HIS A 253 0.69 -16.42 1.83
C HIS A 253 -0.13 -16.58 3.12
N GLU A 254 0.49 -16.41 4.29
CA GLU A 254 -0.18 -16.54 5.59
C GLU A 254 -1.27 -15.48 5.83
N TRP A 255 -1.16 -14.34 5.16
CA TRP A 255 -2.13 -13.25 5.27
C TRP A 255 -3.39 -13.48 4.45
N ALA A 256 -3.36 -14.34 3.43
CA ALA A 256 -4.51 -14.56 2.55
C ALA A 256 -5.75 -15.04 3.32
N ASP A 257 -5.57 -15.98 4.25
CA ASP A 257 -6.65 -16.45 5.12
C ASP A 257 -7.19 -15.33 6.01
N THR A 258 -6.32 -14.49 6.55
CA THR A 258 -6.74 -13.35 7.39
C THR A 258 -7.56 -12.35 6.58
N LEU A 259 -7.12 -12.01 5.37
CA LEU A 259 -7.86 -11.14 4.45
C LEU A 259 -9.20 -11.76 4.06
N HIS A 260 -9.25 -13.07 3.87
CA HIS A 260 -10.47 -13.79 3.56
C HIS A 260 -11.49 -13.73 4.69
N VAL A 261 -11.07 -13.95 5.95
CA VAL A 261 -11.97 -13.82 7.10
C VAL A 261 -12.39 -12.36 7.34
N CYS A 262 -11.54 -11.39 6.99
CA CYS A 262 -11.83 -9.96 7.12
C CYS A 262 -12.61 -9.37 5.95
N LYS A 263 -12.93 -10.17 4.92
CA LYS A 263 -13.62 -9.73 3.71
C LYS A 263 -14.93 -9.02 4.06
N ASP A 264 -15.16 -7.87 3.42
CA ASP A 264 -16.34 -7.00 3.61
C ASP A 264 -16.48 -6.39 5.02
N LEU A 265 -15.48 -6.56 5.89
CA LEU A 265 -15.46 -6.03 7.26
C LEU A 265 -14.33 -5.04 7.49
N ILE A 266 -13.13 -5.37 7.00
CA ILE A 266 -11.93 -4.54 7.07
C ILE A 266 -11.30 -4.51 5.67
N ALA A 267 -11.12 -3.32 5.12
CA ALA A 267 -10.40 -3.09 3.87
C ALA A 267 -8.89 -2.96 4.13
N PHE A 268 -8.07 -3.43 3.19
CA PHE A 268 -6.61 -3.42 3.29
C PHE A 268 -5.98 -2.76 2.07
N ASP A 269 -4.72 -2.38 2.17
CA ASP A 269 -3.88 -1.92 1.05
C ASP A 269 -3.31 -3.11 0.25
N ALA A 270 -4.08 -4.20 0.22
CA ALA A 270 -3.91 -5.40 -0.59
C ALA A 270 -5.28 -6.07 -0.75
N VAL A 271 -5.47 -6.84 -1.82
CA VAL A 271 -6.72 -7.57 -2.08
C VAL A 271 -6.47 -9.02 -2.40
N LEU A 272 -7.50 -9.85 -2.21
CA LEU A 272 -7.46 -11.24 -2.65
C LEU A 272 -7.50 -11.33 -4.17
N CYS A 273 -6.78 -12.30 -4.70
CA CYS A 273 -6.83 -12.68 -6.11
C CYS A 273 -8.25 -13.18 -6.44
N ARG A 274 -8.86 -12.56 -7.45
CA ARG A 274 -10.21 -12.91 -7.93
C ARG A 274 -10.19 -13.88 -9.11
N GLY A 275 -9.02 -14.46 -9.42
CA GLY A 275 -8.88 -15.38 -10.54
C GLY A 275 -9.75 -16.62 -10.42
N PRO A 276 -10.20 -17.22 -11.55
CA PRO A 276 -11.16 -18.33 -11.55
C PRO A 276 -10.66 -19.57 -10.82
N ARG A 277 -9.34 -19.73 -10.67
CA ARG A 277 -8.71 -20.84 -9.93
C ARG A 277 -8.93 -20.78 -8.42
N HIS A 278 -9.33 -19.64 -7.86
CA HIS A 278 -9.70 -19.50 -6.45
C HIS A 278 -11.20 -19.69 -6.20
N ASP A 279 -11.98 -19.93 -7.26
CA ASP A 279 -13.41 -20.20 -7.19
C ASP A 279 -13.68 -21.67 -7.49
N ILE A 280 -14.09 -22.40 -6.46
CA ILE A 280 -14.39 -23.84 -6.55
C ILE A 280 -15.53 -24.14 -7.53
N THR A 281 -16.39 -23.16 -7.83
CA THR A 281 -17.49 -23.31 -8.79
C THR A 281 -17.04 -23.16 -10.24
N LYS A 282 -15.87 -22.55 -10.47
CA LYS A 282 -15.34 -22.24 -11.81
C LYS A 282 -14.13 -23.07 -12.22
N THR A 283 -13.62 -23.90 -11.32
CA THR A 283 -12.38 -24.66 -11.53
C THR A 283 -12.50 -26.09 -11.00
N GLU A 284 -11.93 -27.05 -11.73
CA GLU A 284 -11.84 -28.45 -11.28
C GLU A 284 -11.00 -28.57 -10.01
N SER A 285 -11.33 -29.52 -9.13
CA SER A 285 -10.65 -29.68 -7.83
C SER A 285 -9.13 -29.86 -7.92
N LYS A 286 -8.62 -30.37 -9.06
CA LYS A 286 -7.18 -30.57 -9.31
C LYS A 286 -6.41 -29.25 -9.55
N ASP A 287 -7.10 -28.22 -10.02
CA ASP A 287 -6.52 -26.93 -10.43
C ASP A 287 -6.85 -25.79 -9.46
N PHE A 288 -7.70 -26.09 -8.45
CA PHE A 288 -8.13 -25.18 -7.41
C PHE A 288 -6.96 -24.70 -6.54
N LEU A 289 -6.96 -23.40 -6.26
CA LEU A 289 -5.98 -22.73 -5.42
C LEU A 289 -6.65 -22.18 -4.17
N GLN A 290 -6.02 -22.39 -3.01
CA GLN A 290 -6.40 -21.71 -1.77
C GLN A 290 -6.38 -20.18 -1.95
N PRO A 291 -7.14 -19.42 -1.15
CA PRO A 291 -7.12 -17.96 -1.21
C PRO A 291 -5.69 -17.42 -1.24
N ALA A 292 -5.42 -16.47 -2.12
CA ALA A 292 -4.11 -15.85 -2.27
C ALA A 292 -4.25 -14.34 -2.45
N ILE A 293 -3.26 -13.58 -2.00
CA ILE A 293 -3.21 -12.13 -2.22
C ILE A 293 -2.82 -11.86 -3.68
N ALA A 294 -3.48 -10.90 -4.31
CA ALA A 294 -3.09 -10.43 -5.63
C ALA A 294 -1.81 -9.57 -5.52
N THR A 295 -0.69 -10.10 -6.01
CA THR A 295 0.63 -9.47 -5.92
C THR A 295 1.03 -8.74 -7.19
N VAL A 296 0.36 -8.99 -8.31
CA VAL A 296 0.69 -8.44 -9.62
C VAL A 296 -0.44 -7.56 -10.13
N ALA A 297 -0.10 -6.32 -10.47
CA ALA A 297 -0.97 -5.39 -11.15
C ALA A 297 -0.74 -5.47 -12.66
N LEU A 298 -1.80 -5.83 -13.40
CA LEU A 298 -1.74 -6.07 -14.85
C LEU A 298 -2.10 -4.82 -15.65
N GLY A 299 -2.47 -3.74 -14.97
CA GLY A 299 -2.92 -2.48 -15.56
C GLY A 299 -4.30 -2.57 -16.22
N ALA A 300 -4.73 -1.46 -16.80
CA ALA A 300 -6.05 -1.31 -17.41
C ALA A 300 -6.21 -2.04 -18.77
N GLY A 301 -5.11 -2.45 -19.41
CA GLY A 301 -5.12 -3.01 -20.77
C GLY A 301 -5.67 -4.45 -20.88
N GLY A 302 -5.83 -5.15 -19.76
CA GLY A 302 -6.36 -6.51 -19.73
C GLY A 302 -5.50 -7.53 -20.48
N CYS A 303 -6.08 -8.70 -20.76
CA CYS A 303 -5.42 -9.76 -21.49
C CYS A 303 -5.00 -9.30 -22.89
N GLU A 304 -3.85 -9.78 -23.38
CA GLU A 304 -3.33 -9.43 -24.72
C GLU A 304 -4.31 -9.75 -25.88
N ILE A 305 -5.22 -10.71 -25.71
CA ILE A 305 -6.14 -11.16 -26.77
C ILE A 305 -7.53 -10.54 -26.62
N CYS A 306 -8.16 -10.64 -25.44
CA CYS A 306 -9.52 -10.16 -25.23
C CYS A 306 -9.60 -8.76 -24.57
N HIS A 307 -8.47 -8.18 -24.19
CA HIS A 307 -8.38 -6.89 -23.49
C HIS A 307 -9.22 -6.81 -22.20
N SER A 308 -9.48 -7.97 -21.58
CA SER A 308 -10.29 -8.10 -20.37
C SER A 308 -9.75 -9.21 -19.46
N CYS A 309 -10.52 -9.61 -18.44
CA CYS A 309 -10.24 -10.73 -17.56
C CYS A 309 -11.52 -11.55 -17.23
N PRO A 310 -11.39 -12.87 -16.96
CA PRO A 310 -12.54 -13.76 -16.67
C PRO A 310 -13.36 -13.38 -15.43
N GLU A 311 -12.74 -12.70 -14.48
CA GLU A 311 -13.34 -12.27 -13.21
C GLU A 311 -13.95 -10.86 -13.24
N GLU A 312 -13.95 -10.25 -14.42
CA GLU A 312 -14.31 -8.85 -14.68
C GLU A 312 -13.40 -7.83 -13.96
N PRO A 313 -12.93 -6.78 -14.67
CA PRO A 313 -12.11 -5.76 -14.04
C PRO A 313 -12.84 -5.05 -12.90
N ALA A 314 -12.16 -4.82 -11.78
CA ALA A 314 -12.75 -4.07 -10.68
C ALA A 314 -12.76 -2.57 -11.03
N VAL A 315 -13.88 -1.89 -10.79
CA VAL A 315 -14.03 -0.46 -11.06
C VAL A 315 -14.59 0.23 -9.84
N PHE A 316 -13.91 1.29 -9.39
CA PHE A 316 -14.35 2.09 -8.25
C PHE A 316 -15.78 2.62 -8.44
N GLY A 317 -16.63 2.39 -7.44
CA GLY A 317 -18.04 2.80 -7.44
C GLY A 317 -18.98 1.89 -8.23
N LYS A 318 -18.48 0.84 -8.89
CA LYS A 318 -19.29 -0.19 -9.56
C LYS A 318 -19.10 -1.57 -8.93
N SER A 319 -17.85 -1.94 -8.64
CA SER A 319 -17.50 -3.21 -8.02
C SER A 319 -17.58 -3.15 -6.50
N GLU A 320 -17.65 -4.33 -5.88
CA GLU A 320 -17.61 -4.51 -4.43
C GLU A 320 -16.36 -3.86 -3.79
N GLU A 321 -16.52 -3.30 -2.59
CA GLU A 321 -15.41 -2.66 -1.87
C GLU A 321 -14.27 -3.66 -1.61
N SER A 322 -14.55 -4.94 -1.35
CA SER A 322 -13.51 -5.96 -1.14
C SER A 322 -12.67 -6.29 -2.39
N ALA A 323 -13.08 -5.84 -3.57
CA ALA A 323 -12.33 -6.02 -4.81
C ALA A 323 -11.27 -4.91 -5.04
N LEU A 324 -11.28 -3.85 -4.23
CA LEU A 324 -10.46 -2.66 -4.41
C LEU A 324 -9.50 -2.48 -3.22
N PRO A 325 -8.19 -2.32 -3.44
CA PRO A 325 -7.28 -1.99 -2.36
C PRO A 325 -7.55 -0.56 -1.89
N ILE A 326 -7.34 -0.30 -0.59
CA ILE A 326 -7.22 1.09 -0.13
C ILE A 326 -5.89 1.66 -0.66
N LEU A 327 -5.93 2.93 -1.02
CA LEU A 327 -4.83 3.68 -1.61
C LEU A 327 -4.21 4.59 -0.54
N GLY A 328 -2.88 4.63 -0.52
CA GLY A 328 -2.14 5.55 0.32
C GLY A 328 -2.03 6.94 -0.32
N PRO A 329 -1.89 8.01 0.48
CA PRO A 329 -1.89 8.03 1.94
C PRO A 329 -3.30 7.88 2.57
N PRO A 330 -3.41 7.57 3.87
CA PRO A 330 -4.69 7.57 4.58
C PRO A 330 -5.45 8.90 4.40
N PRO A 331 -6.78 8.88 4.14
CA PRO A 331 -7.51 10.12 3.91
C PRO A 331 -7.54 11.01 5.15
N THR A 332 -7.27 12.30 4.95
CA THR A 332 -7.19 13.29 6.02
C THR A 332 -8.56 13.78 6.48
N HIS A 333 -9.50 13.92 5.55
CA HIS A 333 -10.80 14.57 5.78
C HIS A 333 -11.98 13.61 5.94
N ALA A 334 -11.74 12.31 5.77
CA ALA A 334 -12.75 11.27 5.87
C ALA A 334 -12.16 9.99 6.47
N ALA A 335 -12.95 9.28 7.27
CA ALA A 335 -12.54 8.01 7.88
C ALA A 335 -13.45 6.87 7.40
N THR A 336 -13.55 6.75 6.07
CA THR A 336 -14.46 5.81 5.37
C THR A 336 -13.66 5.01 4.36
N VAL A 337 -13.99 3.73 4.18
CA VAL A 337 -13.37 2.84 3.18
C VAL A 337 -13.43 3.44 1.78
N ARG A 338 -14.61 3.95 1.36
CA ARG A 338 -14.77 4.62 0.06
C ARG A 338 -13.78 5.76 -0.19
N ALA A 339 -13.49 6.58 0.82
CA ALA A 339 -12.51 7.67 0.69
C ALA A 339 -11.08 7.13 0.58
N ALA A 340 -10.79 6.02 1.28
CA ALA A 340 -9.51 5.35 1.24
C ALA A 340 -9.28 4.60 -0.08
N GLN A 341 -10.32 4.17 -0.78
CA GLN A 341 -10.22 3.46 -2.06
C GLN A 341 -10.30 4.36 -3.30
N LEU A 342 -10.57 5.66 -3.11
CA LEU A 342 -10.83 6.59 -4.20
C LEU A 342 -9.57 6.81 -5.05
N PRO A 343 -9.57 6.41 -6.34
CA PRO A 343 -8.48 6.75 -7.25
C PRO A 343 -8.56 8.24 -7.61
N HIS A 344 -7.42 8.92 -7.74
CA HIS A 344 -7.31 10.25 -8.32
C HIS A 344 -7.26 10.20 -9.85
N LEU A 345 -6.78 9.09 -10.42
CA LEU A 345 -6.74 8.83 -11.85
C LEU A 345 -8.16 8.82 -12.43
N ARG A 346 -8.28 9.44 -13.60
CA ARG A 346 -9.49 9.44 -14.42
C ARG A 346 -9.10 9.00 -15.82
N GLY A 347 -9.91 8.13 -16.42
CA GLY A 347 -9.80 7.82 -17.83
C GLY A 347 -10.19 9.01 -18.70
N GLU A 348 -9.92 8.90 -20.00
CA GLU A 348 -10.25 9.95 -20.98
C GLU A 348 -11.74 10.30 -20.99
N ASP A 349 -12.61 9.31 -20.76
CA ASP A 349 -14.07 9.47 -20.67
C ASP A 349 -14.57 10.01 -19.32
N GLY A 350 -13.66 10.39 -18.41
CA GLY A 350 -13.99 10.83 -17.05
C GLY A 350 -14.36 9.72 -16.06
N GLY A 351 -14.37 8.45 -16.52
CA GLY A 351 -14.59 7.27 -15.69
C GLY A 351 -13.37 6.89 -14.85
N TYR A 352 -13.56 5.99 -13.87
CA TYR A 352 -12.45 5.40 -13.12
C TYR A 352 -11.80 4.27 -13.93
N PRO A 353 -10.46 4.15 -13.92
CA PRO A 353 -9.76 3.09 -14.65
C PRO A 353 -10.10 1.69 -14.12
N PRO A 354 -10.16 0.67 -14.99
CA PRO A 354 -10.35 -0.71 -14.57
C PRO A 354 -9.10 -1.24 -13.86
N LEU A 355 -9.34 -2.04 -12.82
CA LEU A 355 -8.32 -2.64 -11.97
C LEU A 355 -8.31 -4.16 -12.16
N ILE A 356 -7.18 -4.68 -12.64
CA ILE A 356 -6.98 -6.11 -12.89
C ILE A 356 -5.76 -6.59 -12.11
N LEU A 357 -6.01 -7.43 -11.11
CA LEU A 357 -5.00 -7.90 -10.15
C LEU A 357 -5.05 -9.42 -10.03
N ARG A 358 -3.89 -10.07 -10.06
CA ARG A 358 -3.77 -11.53 -9.90
C ARG A 358 -2.60 -11.90 -8.98
N CYS A 359 -2.68 -13.09 -8.39
CA CYS A 359 -1.54 -13.72 -7.70
C CYS A 359 -0.59 -14.37 -8.72
N GLU A 360 0.66 -14.63 -8.31
CA GLU A 360 1.64 -15.27 -9.17
C GLU A 360 1.22 -16.67 -9.62
N ASP A 361 0.50 -17.42 -8.79
CA ASP A 361 0.05 -18.79 -9.13
C ASP A 361 -0.99 -18.80 -10.25
N CYS A 362 -1.90 -17.81 -10.29
CA CYS A 362 -2.82 -17.62 -11.40
C CYS A 362 -2.10 -17.21 -12.69
N LEU A 363 -1.00 -16.47 -12.57
CA LEU A 363 -0.23 -15.96 -13.70
C LEU A 363 0.90 -16.90 -14.16
N ARG A 364 1.08 -18.05 -13.50
CA ARG A 364 2.11 -19.02 -13.84
C ARG A 364 1.96 -19.44 -15.30
N GLY A 365 3.04 -19.26 -16.07
CA GLY A 365 3.06 -19.58 -17.50
C GLY A 365 2.23 -18.66 -18.40
N ARG A 366 1.69 -17.57 -17.86
CA ARG A 366 0.70 -16.69 -18.51
C ARG A 366 1.04 -15.21 -18.46
N TRP A 367 2.11 -14.81 -17.78
CA TRP A 367 2.53 -13.42 -17.64
C TRP A 367 4.01 -13.24 -17.93
N CYS A 368 4.34 -12.17 -18.66
CA CYS A 368 5.70 -11.75 -18.95
C CYS A 368 6.15 -10.68 -17.95
N GLU A 369 7.21 -10.94 -17.18
CA GLU A 369 7.76 -9.98 -16.21
C GLU A 369 8.44 -8.77 -16.87
N ARG A 370 8.88 -8.90 -18.12
CA ARG A 370 9.62 -7.82 -18.83
C ARG A 370 8.70 -6.80 -19.49
N CYS A 371 7.64 -7.26 -20.15
CA CYS A 371 6.71 -6.36 -20.87
C CYS A 371 5.31 -6.27 -20.22
N ASN A 372 5.09 -7.00 -19.12
CA ASN A 372 3.82 -7.07 -18.38
C ASN A 372 2.59 -7.56 -19.16
N ARG A 373 2.77 -8.03 -20.41
CA ARG A 373 1.72 -8.71 -21.16
C ARG A 373 1.33 -10.01 -20.48
N TRP A 374 0.05 -10.34 -20.56
CA TRP A 374 -0.48 -11.56 -19.96
C TRP A 374 -1.65 -12.14 -20.77
N TRP A 375 -1.92 -13.43 -20.54
CA TRP A 375 -2.97 -14.19 -21.22
C TRP A 375 -3.90 -14.87 -20.22
N CYS A 376 -5.19 -14.54 -20.28
CA CYS A 376 -6.18 -15.13 -19.38
C CYS A 376 -6.47 -16.60 -19.69
N GLU A 377 -7.18 -17.24 -18.78
CA GLU A 377 -7.58 -18.64 -18.85
C GLU A 377 -8.46 -18.95 -20.06
N ASP A 378 -9.33 -18.02 -20.46
CA ASP A 378 -10.23 -18.20 -21.62
C ASP A 378 -9.51 -18.06 -22.96
N CYS A 379 -8.45 -17.24 -23.02
CA CYS A 379 -7.72 -16.95 -24.25
C CYS A 379 -6.52 -17.87 -24.49
N TYR A 380 -6.02 -18.56 -23.47
CA TYR A 380 -4.86 -19.44 -23.57
C TYR A 380 -5.01 -20.63 -22.62
N ALA A 381 -4.91 -21.84 -23.15
CA ALA A 381 -4.75 -23.05 -22.36
C ALA A 381 -3.27 -23.43 -22.34
N GLU A 382 -2.70 -23.62 -21.14
CA GLU A 382 -1.30 -24.01 -21.03
C GLU A 382 -1.11 -25.43 -21.63
N PRO A 383 -0.17 -25.62 -22.57
CA PRO A 383 0.01 -26.91 -23.22
C PRO A 383 0.41 -28.00 -22.21
N LEU A 384 -0.12 -29.21 -22.41
CA LEU A 384 0.06 -30.39 -21.54
C LEU A 384 1.54 -30.73 -21.25
N SER A 385 2.46 -30.33 -22.15
CA SER A 385 3.91 -30.47 -21.98
C SER A 385 4.42 -29.84 -20.68
N ARG A 386 3.70 -28.85 -20.14
CA ARG A 386 4.01 -28.24 -18.84
C ARG A 386 3.36 -28.86 -17.62
N LEU A 387 2.24 -29.56 -17.78
CA LEU A 387 1.61 -30.27 -16.65
C LEU A 387 2.51 -31.42 -16.15
N HIS A 388 3.40 -31.95 -17.01
CA HIS A 388 4.41 -32.95 -16.67
C HIS A 388 5.76 -32.38 -16.20
N LEU A 389 6.01 -31.06 -16.30
CA LEU A 389 7.26 -30.38 -15.89
C LEU A 389 7.36 -30.18 -14.37
N ARG A 390 6.95 -31.18 -13.58
CA ARG A 390 7.02 -31.17 -12.10
C ARG A 390 8.42 -31.48 -11.55
N SER A 391 9.37 -31.93 -12.37
CA SER A 391 10.73 -32.27 -11.92
C SER A 391 11.78 -31.28 -12.46
N GLU A 392 12.66 -30.81 -11.57
CA GLU A 392 13.81 -29.93 -11.88
C GLU A 392 14.70 -30.49 -13.00
N MET A 393 14.77 -31.81 -13.13
CA MET A 393 15.60 -32.51 -14.11
C MET A 393 15.16 -32.26 -15.57
N GLN A 394 13.86 -32.12 -15.83
CA GLN A 394 13.33 -31.87 -17.17
C GLN A 394 13.33 -30.37 -17.57
N GLN A 395 13.43 -29.47 -16.59
CA GLN A 395 13.67 -28.04 -16.85
C GLN A 395 15.06 -27.82 -17.44
N VAL A 396 16.05 -28.60 -16.99
CA VAL A 396 17.42 -28.59 -17.53
C VAL A 396 17.44 -29.14 -18.97
N GLU A 397 16.71 -30.22 -19.24
CA GLU A 397 16.61 -30.84 -20.57
C GLU A 397 15.95 -29.89 -21.60
N THR A 398 14.85 -29.24 -21.22
CA THR A 398 14.18 -28.24 -22.09
C THR A 398 15.09 -27.03 -22.37
N ARG A 399 15.91 -26.63 -21.39
CA ARG A 399 16.88 -25.54 -21.54
C ARG A 399 18.03 -25.94 -22.49
N GLN A 400 18.46 -27.20 -22.45
CA GLN A 400 19.45 -27.75 -23.38
C GLN A 400 18.89 -27.87 -24.81
N ASP A 401 17.65 -28.32 -24.99
CA ASP A 401 17.01 -28.39 -26.30
C ASP A 401 16.77 -27.01 -26.92
N MET A 402 16.46 -25.99 -26.12
CA MET A 402 16.40 -24.59 -26.58
C MET A 402 17.76 -24.05 -27.01
N GLN A 403 18.83 -24.39 -26.29
CA GLN A 403 20.19 -24.01 -26.67
C GLN A 403 20.61 -24.67 -27.99
N ARG A 404 20.11 -25.87 -28.28
CA ARG A 404 20.46 -26.65 -29.47
C ARG A 404 19.66 -26.27 -30.72
N ASN A 405 18.37 -25.99 -30.57
CA ASN A 405 17.42 -25.83 -31.69
C ASN A 405 16.79 -24.42 -31.80
N GLY A 406 17.15 -23.49 -30.90
CA GLY A 406 16.60 -22.13 -30.86
C GLY A 406 15.15 -22.06 -30.33
N ALA A 407 14.62 -20.85 -30.12
CA ALA A 407 13.24 -20.64 -29.62
C ALA A 407 12.14 -21.20 -30.56
N SER A 408 12.47 -21.45 -31.83
CA SER A 408 11.59 -22.04 -32.83
C SER A 408 11.22 -23.50 -32.52
N SER A 409 12.02 -24.22 -31.71
CA SER A 409 11.72 -25.59 -31.30
C SER A 409 10.50 -25.71 -30.37
N LEU A 410 10.15 -24.62 -29.65
CA LEU A 410 8.93 -24.52 -28.85
C LEU A 410 7.65 -24.37 -29.68
N GLN A 411 7.80 -23.97 -30.95
CA GLN A 411 6.69 -23.79 -31.89
C GLN A 411 6.50 -25.00 -32.81
N GLY A 412 7.51 -25.88 -32.91
CA GLY A 412 7.56 -26.98 -33.86
C GLY A 412 7.26 -28.34 -33.26
N THR A 413 5.98 -28.66 -33.07
CA THR A 413 5.36 -29.96 -33.45
C THR A 413 3.90 -30.02 -32.97
N THR A 414 3.00 -30.31 -33.92
CA THR A 414 1.63 -30.84 -33.77
C THR A 414 0.59 -30.04 -32.99
N THR A 415 -0.35 -29.40 -33.73
CA THR A 415 -1.78 -29.22 -33.40
C THR A 415 -2.16 -28.96 -31.92
N GLY A 416 -1.41 -28.12 -31.22
CA GLY A 416 -1.66 -27.73 -29.83
C GLY A 416 -1.34 -26.24 -29.61
N PRO A 417 -1.83 -25.62 -28.52
CA PRO A 417 -1.58 -24.20 -28.26
C PRO A 417 -0.09 -23.94 -28.07
N SER A 418 0.47 -23.03 -28.88
CA SER A 418 1.87 -22.60 -28.83
C SER A 418 2.20 -21.97 -27.47
N LEU A 419 3.34 -22.33 -26.88
CA LEU A 419 3.79 -21.78 -25.61
C LEU A 419 3.96 -20.26 -25.67
N LYS A 420 3.19 -19.50 -24.85
CA LYS A 420 3.24 -18.03 -24.86
C LYS A 420 4.31 -17.43 -23.95
N VAL A 421 4.54 -18.03 -22.79
CA VAL A 421 5.52 -17.54 -21.81
C VAL A 421 6.45 -18.66 -21.42
N TYR A 422 7.77 -18.42 -21.44
CA TYR A 422 8.81 -19.31 -20.93
C TYR A 422 9.78 -18.55 -20.04
N SER A 423 10.15 -19.14 -18.90
CA SER A 423 11.03 -18.51 -17.91
C SER A 423 10.60 -17.07 -17.56
N LYS A 424 9.29 -16.86 -17.36
CA LYS A 424 8.68 -15.55 -17.05
C LYS A 424 8.79 -14.48 -18.15
N LEU A 425 9.19 -14.86 -19.36
CA LEU A 425 9.28 -13.96 -20.51
C LEU A 425 8.34 -14.44 -21.62
N CYS A 426 7.69 -13.51 -22.32
CA CYS A 426 6.93 -13.87 -23.51
C CYS A 426 7.88 -14.36 -24.60
N VAL A 427 7.52 -15.48 -25.23
CA VAL A 427 8.38 -16.17 -26.21
C VAL A 427 8.58 -15.28 -27.45
N GLU A 428 7.52 -14.63 -27.92
CA GLU A 428 7.50 -13.89 -29.19
C GLU A 428 8.35 -12.62 -29.21
N HIS A 429 8.56 -11.98 -28.05
CA HIS A 429 9.24 -10.67 -27.98
C HIS A 429 10.42 -10.68 -27.01
N CYS A 430 10.16 -10.95 -25.73
CA CYS A 430 11.15 -10.74 -24.68
C CYS A 430 12.21 -11.85 -24.64
N LEU A 431 11.81 -13.11 -24.83
CA LEU A 431 12.75 -14.24 -24.81
C LEU A 431 13.68 -14.21 -26.03
N VAL A 432 13.14 -13.97 -27.22
CA VAL A 432 13.92 -13.84 -28.47
C VAL A 432 14.94 -12.71 -28.34
N SER A 433 14.53 -11.56 -27.79
CA SER A 433 15.43 -10.44 -27.53
C SER A 433 16.57 -10.79 -26.57
N GLU A 434 16.31 -11.53 -25.48
CA GLU A 434 17.38 -11.96 -24.56
C GLU A 434 18.34 -12.98 -25.19
N MET A 435 17.82 -13.95 -25.95
CA MET A 435 18.65 -14.94 -26.65
C MET A 435 19.56 -14.27 -27.70
N MET A 436 19.04 -13.28 -28.42
CA MET A 436 19.83 -12.51 -29.39
C MET A 436 20.88 -11.61 -28.72
N ALA A 437 20.59 -11.05 -27.55
CA ALA A 437 21.56 -10.29 -26.77
C ALA A 437 22.69 -11.18 -26.20
N GLY A 438 22.37 -12.40 -25.76
CA GLY A 438 23.36 -13.37 -25.29
C GLY A 438 24.23 -13.98 -26.40
N ALA A 439 23.70 -14.11 -27.62
CA ALA A 439 24.47 -14.58 -28.78
C ALA A 439 25.50 -13.56 -29.30
N GLY A 440 25.38 -12.29 -28.89
CA GLY A 440 26.32 -11.21 -29.25
C GLY A 440 27.53 -11.06 -28.30
N SER A 441 27.59 -11.76 -27.17
CA SER A 441 28.69 -11.63 -26.20
C SER A 441 29.86 -12.60 -26.44
N ASN A 442 29.96 -13.20 -27.62
CA ASN A 442 31.03 -14.12 -27.98
C ASN A 442 32.31 -13.37 -28.40
N GLY A 443 32.88 -12.62 -27.47
CA GLY A 443 34.12 -11.89 -27.69
C GLY A 443 34.70 -11.28 -26.42
N MET A 444 35.11 -12.11 -25.46
CA MET A 444 36.27 -11.88 -24.56
C MET A 444 36.27 -12.92 -23.43
N TRP A 445 36.63 -14.14 -23.77
CA TRP A 445 37.42 -15.00 -22.89
C TRP A 445 38.61 -15.46 -23.71
N GLY A 446 39.72 -14.75 -23.54
CA GLY A 446 41.05 -15.02 -24.09
C GLY A 446 42.06 -14.43 -23.11
#